data_AF-A0A0F9FVG1-F1
#
_entry.id   AF-A0A0F9FVG1-F1
#
_cell.length_a   1.000
_cell.length_b   1.000
_cell.length_c   1.000
_cell.angle_alpha   90.00
_cell.angle_beta   90.00
_cell.angle_gamma   90.00
#
_symmetry.space_group_name_H-M   'P 1'
#
loop_
_entity.id
_entity.type
_entity.pdbx_description
1 polymer ?
#
loop_
_entity_poly.entity_id
_entity_poly.type
_entity_poly.pdbx_seq_one_letter_code
_entity_poly.pdbx_strand_id
1 'polypeptide(L)'
;MDSSEKNAPAQPTRRTRRRKWPIWVAVGLVGLCLLLVIAWWSENSKWDRRIQAELDRYRAAGQPVYPRDFDPPPTSDDDNAALALKEAAAAIKLTTTQDDLVGQVDPVIVADNLDEFRKIAEENSEVFELTHLARSLKGADWGYRLRSPTINVVLPDLSEQRPLARFLCSMAIYHHKTGDDTAAIEMLRDALAVGRIRRKTPFLISDLVAISIEAIVSSTIEGIVVDLNIHTDGSNTPDAPSDVGREQIKSLIAELL
;
A
#
# COMPACT_ATOMS: atom_id res chain seq x y z
N MET A 1 -46.68 31.32 90.15
CA MET A 1 -46.78 31.51 88.69
C MET A 1 -45.81 30.55 88.09
N ASP A 2 -46.15 29.61 87.24
CA ASP A 2 -47.40 29.22 86.60
C ASP A 2 -47.03 27.82 86.06
N SER A 3 -47.89 26.82 86.21
CA SER A 3 -48.58 26.17 85.09
C SER A 3 -47.67 25.76 83.93
N SER A 4 -47.75 24.60 83.32
CA SER A 4 -48.61 23.42 83.36
C SER A 4 -48.10 22.60 82.16
N GLU A 5 -48.37 21.30 82.12
CA GLU A 5 -48.66 20.58 80.87
C GLU A 5 -47.64 20.61 79.70
N LYS A 6 -47.01 19.49 79.33
CA LYS A 6 -47.69 18.31 78.77
C LYS A 6 -46.75 17.11 78.81
N ASN A 7 -47.12 16.08 79.58
CA ASN A 7 -46.62 14.72 79.38
C ASN A 7 -47.22 14.16 78.08
N ALA A 8 -46.43 14.15 77.01
CA ALA A 8 -46.78 13.45 75.78
C ALA A 8 -46.48 11.95 75.92
N PRO A 9 -47.40 11.04 75.52
CA PRO A 9 -47.19 9.61 75.63
C PRO A 9 -46.04 9.14 74.73
N ALA A 10 -45.14 8.33 75.30
CA ALA A 10 -44.02 7.71 74.59
C ALA A 10 -44.53 6.92 73.37
N GLN A 11 -44.18 7.37 72.17
CA GLN A 11 -44.56 6.70 70.93
C GLN A 11 -43.88 5.32 70.86
N PRO A 12 -44.61 4.26 70.50
CA PRO A 12 -44.03 2.93 70.33
C PRO A 12 -42.98 2.99 69.22
N THR A 13 -41.73 2.72 69.57
CA THR A 13 -40.65 2.57 68.60
C THR A 13 -40.99 1.37 67.72
N ARG A 14 -41.47 1.65 66.50
CA ARG A 14 -41.70 0.64 65.47
C ARG A 14 -40.36 -0.04 65.21
N ARG A 15 -40.13 -1.19 65.86
CA ARG A 15 -39.08 -2.13 65.50
C ARG A 15 -39.33 -2.54 64.06
N THR A 16 -38.66 -1.86 63.13
CA THR A 16 -38.67 -2.21 61.72
C THR A 16 -38.01 -3.56 61.63
N ARG A 17 -38.83 -4.60 61.47
CA ARG A 17 -38.41 -5.96 61.17
C ARG A 17 -37.68 -5.85 59.83
N ARG A 18 -36.37 -5.57 59.86
CA ARG A 18 -35.49 -5.45 58.69
C ARG A 18 -35.51 -6.79 57.98
N ARG A 19 -36.46 -6.88 57.06
CA ARG A 19 -36.84 -8.06 56.30
C ARG A 19 -35.63 -8.41 55.45
N LYS A 20 -35.05 -9.60 55.61
CA LYS A 20 -33.89 -10.11 54.82
C LYS A 20 -34.17 -10.26 53.31
N TRP A 21 -35.30 -9.74 52.83
CA TRP A 21 -35.76 -9.79 51.45
C TRP A 21 -34.78 -9.18 50.42
N PRO A 22 -34.14 -8.02 50.65
CA PRO A 22 -33.22 -7.47 49.64
C PRO A 22 -31.95 -8.32 49.49
N ILE A 23 -31.54 -9.07 50.53
CA ILE A 23 -30.41 -10.00 50.44
C ILE A 23 -30.75 -11.16 49.50
N TRP A 24 -31.94 -11.74 49.61
CA TRP A 24 -32.36 -12.83 48.71
C TRP A 24 -32.56 -12.38 47.27
N VAL A 25 -33.04 -11.15 47.05
CA VAL A 25 -33.10 -10.56 45.71
C VAL A 25 -31.69 -10.38 45.13
N ALA A 26 -30.75 -9.86 45.91
CA ALA A 26 -29.36 -9.70 45.49
C ALA A 26 -28.70 -11.05 45.15
N VAL A 27 -28.88 -12.06 46.01
CA VAL A 27 -28.37 -13.42 45.76
C VAL A 27 -28.97 -14.02 44.49
N GLY A 28 -30.28 -13.84 44.26
CA GLY A 28 -30.95 -14.29 43.04
C GLY A 28 -30.40 -13.61 41.77
N LEU A 29 -30.19 -12.29 41.82
CA LEU A 29 -29.60 -11.54 40.70
C LEU A 29 -28.16 -11.98 40.40
N VAL A 30 -27.34 -12.17 41.42
CA VAL A 30 -25.96 -12.67 41.24
C VAL A 30 -25.97 -14.08 40.65
N GLY A 31 -26.84 -14.96 41.14
CA GLY A 31 -27.01 -16.31 40.59
C GLY A 31 -27.42 -16.28 39.12
N LEU A 32 -28.37 -15.41 38.75
CA LEU A 32 -28.78 -15.22 37.36
C LEU A 32 -27.65 -14.69 36.49
N CYS A 33 -26.90 -13.67 36.93
CA CYS A 33 -25.75 -13.15 36.20
C CYS A 33 -24.67 -14.23 35.96
N LEU A 34 -24.37 -15.06 36.97
CA LEU A 34 -23.43 -16.16 36.83
C LEU A 34 -23.90 -17.19 35.80
N LEU A 35 -25.19 -17.55 35.82
CA LEU A 35 -25.77 -18.46 34.82
C LEU A 35 -25.66 -17.89 33.41
N LEU A 36 -25.89 -16.58 33.23
CA LEU A 36 -25.74 -15.93 31.93
C LEU A 36 -24.28 -15.92 31.45
N VAL A 37 -23.32 -15.66 32.33
CA VAL A 37 -21.89 -15.72 31.99
C VAL A 37 -21.47 -17.13 31.58
N ILE A 38 -21.93 -18.15 32.31
CA ILE A 38 -21.64 -19.56 31.97
C ILE A 38 -22.28 -19.95 30.64
N ALA A 39 -23.55 -19.58 30.42
CA ALA A 39 -24.26 -19.84 29.17
C ALA A 39 -23.53 -19.17 27.98
N TRP A 40 -23.22 -17.88 28.11
CA TRP A 40 -22.48 -17.11 27.11
C TRP A 40 -21.10 -17.73 26.81
N TRP A 41 -20.33 -18.10 27.84
CA TRP A 41 -19.02 -18.75 27.67
C TRP A 41 -19.14 -20.12 26.98
N SER A 42 -20.19 -20.89 27.31
CA SER A 42 -20.44 -22.20 26.69
C SER A 42 -20.80 -22.08 25.21
N GLU A 43 -21.58 -21.06 24.83
CA GLU A 43 -21.92 -20.78 23.44
C GLU A 43 -20.70 -20.28 22.68
N ASN A 44 -19.94 -19.35 23.25
CA ASN A 44 -18.70 -18.85 22.64
C ASN A 44 -17.71 -19.97 22.38
N SER A 45 -17.50 -20.87 23.36
CA SER A 45 -16.60 -22.02 23.18
C SER A 45 -17.07 -22.98 22.09
N LYS A 46 -18.38 -23.17 21.90
CA LYS A 46 -18.92 -23.98 20.79
C LYS A 46 -18.66 -23.34 19.44
N TRP A 47 -18.82 -22.01 19.34
CA TRP A 47 -18.50 -21.26 18.12
C TRP A 47 -17.00 -21.34 17.81
N ASP A 48 -16.14 -21.14 18.80
CA ASP A 48 -14.68 -21.28 18.65
C ASP A 48 -14.30 -22.67 18.15
N ARG A 49 -14.87 -23.73 18.73
CA ARG A 49 -14.60 -25.12 18.26
C ARG A 49 -15.06 -25.37 16.84
N ARG A 50 -16.20 -24.81 16.42
CA ARG A 50 -16.70 -24.96 15.04
C ARG A 50 -15.80 -24.23 14.05
N ILE A 51 -15.37 -23.01 14.38
CA ILE A 51 -14.44 -22.24 13.56
C ILE A 51 -13.10 -22.99 13.48
N GLN A 52 -12.54 -23.44 14.61
CA GLN A 52 -11.28 -24.19 14.62
C GLN A 52 -11.39 -25.49 13.82
N ALA A 53 -12.47 -26.26 13.97
CA ALA A 53 -12.67 -27.48 13.19
C ALA A 53 -12.72 -27.22 11.67
N GLU A 54 -13.30 -26.09 11.26
CA GLU A 54 -13.37 -25.68 9.86
C GLU A 54 -11.99 -25.19 9.35
N LEU A 55 -11.25 -24.43 10.16
CA LEU A 55 -9.87 -24.02 9.87
C LEU A 55 -8.94 -25.24 9.74
N ASP A 56 -9.07 -26.21 10.66
CA ASP A 56 -8.34 -27.47 10.63
C ASP A 56 -8.67 -28.28 9.37
N ARG A 57 -9.93 -28.27 8.93
CA ARG A 57 -10.35 -28.89 7.67
C ARG A 57 -9.64 -28.29 6.46
N TYR A 58 -9.61 -26.96 6.35
CA TYR A 58 -8.88 -26.27 5.27
C TYR A 58 -7.38 -26.54 5.33
N ARG A 59 -6.81 -26.54 6.53
CA ARG A 59 -5.39 -26.84 6.73
C ARG A 59 -5.04 -28.28 6.37
N ALA A 60 -5.89 -29.24 6.75
CA ALA A 60 -5.72 -30.65 6.36
C ALA A 60 -5.83 -30.85 4.84
N ALA A 61 -6.59 -30.00 4.14
CA ALA A 61 -6.63 -29.94 2.69
C ALA A 61 -5.46 -29.18 2.04
N GLY A 62 -4.50 -28.68 2.84
CA GLY A 62 -3.34 -27.93 2.35
C GLY A 62 -3.64 -26.49 1.92
N GLN A 63 -4.81 -25.95 2.27
CA GLN A 63 -5.15 -24.55 1.97
C GLN A 63 -4.47 -23.59 2.97
N PRO A 64 -4.05 -22.39 2.53
CA PRO A 64 -3.52 -21.37 3.42
C PRO A 64 -4.64 -20.83 4.32
N VAL A 65 -4.40 -20.80 5.63
CA VAL A 65 -5.41 -20.40 6.62
C VAL A 65 -4.94 -19.22 7.46
N TYR A 66 -3.67 -19.22 7.84
CA TYR A 66 -3.09 -18.16 8.66
C TYR A 66 -2.42 -17.09 7.79
N PRO A 67 -2.30 -15.84 8.27
CA PRO A 67 -1.64 -14.78 7.51
C PRO A 67 -0.25 -15.17 6.99
N ARG A 68 0.56 -15.88 7.79
CA ARG A 68 1.89 -16.37 7.39
C ARG A 68 1.88 -17.37 6.23
N ASP A 69 0.76 -18.05 5.99
CA ASP A 69 0.65 -19.01 4.90
C ASP A 69 0.54 -18.28 3.54
N PHE A 70 0.31 -16.96 3.57
CA PHE A 70 0.33 -16.06 2.42
C PHE A 70 1.64 -15.24 2.32
N ASP A 71 2.66 -15.53 3.16
CA ASP A 71 3.98 -14.93 2.98
C ASP A 71 4.56 -15.41 1.64
N PRO A 72 4.97 -14.51 0.73
CA PRO A 72 5.59 -14.93 -0.52
C PRO A 72 6.90 -15.67 -0.23
N PRO A 73 7.33 -16.59 -1.12
CA PRO A 73 8.63 -17.23 -0.98
C PRO A 73 9.74 -16.17 -0.98
N PRO A 74 10.79 -16.34 -0.17
CA PRO A 74 11.92 -15.41 -0.16
C PRO A 74 12.57 -15.40 -1.55
N THR A 75 12.91 -14.19 -2.01
CA THR A 75 13.70 -13.99 -3.23
C THR A 75 15.15 -13.75 -2.82
N SER A 76 16.13 -14.33 -3.53
CA SER A 76 17.54 -14.00 -3.33
C SER A 76 17.82 -12.55 -3.68
N ASP A 77 18.77 -11.92 -2.99
CA ASP A 77 19.06 -10.49 -3.18
C ASP A 77 19.41 -10.17 -4.65
N ASP A 78 20.18 -11.04 -5.32
CA ASP A 78 20.54 -10.91 -6.75
C ASP A 78 19.35 -10.93 -7.72
N ASP A 79 18.20 -11.47 -7.30
CA ASP A 79 16.98 -11.56 -8.11
C ASP A 79 15.87 -10.63 -7.60
N ASN A 80 16.13 -9.82 -6.57
CA ASN A 80 15.12 -9.06 -5.84
C ASN A 80 14.96 -7.62 -6.36
N ALA A 81 13.99 -7.42 -7.24
CA ALA A 81 13.66 -6.10 -7.79
C ALA A 81 13.29 -5.06 -6.73
N ALA A 82 12.75 -5.48 -5.58
CA ALA A 82 12.35 -4.55 -4.52
C ALA A 82 13.54 -3.83 -3.89
N LEU A 83 14.72 -4.47 -3.82
CA LEU A 83 15.93 -3.83 -3.28
C LEU A 83 16.41 -2.71 -4.20
N ALA A 84 16.53 -3.01 -5.50
CA ALA A 84 16.92 -2.02 -6.50
C ALA A 84 15.94 -0.83 -6.56
N LEU A 85 14.62 -1.05 -6.41
CA LEU A 85 13.65 0.05 -6.35
C LEU A 85 13.73 0.89 -5.07
N LYS A 86 14.07 0.30 -3.92
CA LYS A 86 14.30 1.06 -2.68
C LYS A 86 15.55 1.91 -2.81
N GLU A 87 16.62 1.33 -3.34
CA GLU A 87 17.87 2.05 -3.61
C GLU A 87 17.65 3.18 -4.62
N ALA A 88 16.92 2.93 -5.71
CA ALA A 88 16.58 3.95 -6.69
C ALA A 88 15.81 5.12 -6.07
N ALA A 89 14.79 4.83 -5.25
CA ALA A 89 14.00 5.87 -4.61
C ALA A 89 14.84 6.68 -3.59
N ALA A 90 15.72 6.02 -2.85
CA ALA A 90 16.63 6.67 -1.90
C ALA A 90 17.75 7.47 -2.58
N ALA A 91 18.13 7.10 -3.80
CA ALA A 91 19.18 7.77 -4.59
C ALA A 91 18.69 9.06 -5.26
N ILE A 92 17.38 9.33 -5.28
CA ILE A 92 16.81 10.57 -5.83
C ILE A 92 17.35 11.78 -5.06
N LYS A 93 18.02 12.67 -5.79
CA LYS A 93 18.56 13.94 -5.30
C LYS A 93 17.80 15.07 -5.99
N LEU A 94 16.91 15.70 -5.24
CA LEU A 94 16.16 16.87 -5.68
C LEU A 94 16.25 17.96 -4.61
N THR A 95 16.46 19.19 -5.06
CA THR A 95 16.15 20.36 -4.23
C THR A 95 14.63 20.51 -4.07
N THR A 96 14.16 21.28 -3.09
CA THR A 96 12.71 21.49 -2.89
C THR A 96 12.02 22.03 -4.16
N THR A 97 12.67 22.95 -4.88
CA THR A 97 12.13 23.48 -6.14
C THR A 97 12.09 22.42 -7.24
N GLN A 98 13.11 21.57 -7.34
CA GLN A 98 13.12 20.48 -8.32
C GLN A 98 12.07 19.42 -8.00
N ASP A 99 11.83 19.11 -6.71
CA ASP A 99 10.77 18.19 -6.28
C ASP A 99 9.37 18.71 -6.67
N ASP A 100 9.11 20.00 -6.46
CA ASP A 100 7.86 20.65 -6.90
C ASP A 100 7.68 20.60 -8.43
N LEU A 101 8.76 20.75 -9.21
CA LEU A 101 8.72 20.64 -10.67
C LEU A 101 8.43 19.21 -11.12
N VAL A 102 9.16 18.24 -10.56
CA VAL A 102 9.04 16.82 -10.91
C VAL A 102 7.69 16.24 -10.50
N GLY A 103 7.16 16.65 -9.34
CA GLY A 103 5.93 16.10 -8.75
C GLY A 103 4.66 16.36 -9.57
N GLN A 104 4.68 17.32 -10.49
CA GLN A 104 3.52 17.73 -11.29
C GLN A 104 3.32 16.86 -12.54
N VAL A 105 4.38 16.25 -13.08
CA VAL A 105 4.34 15.42 -14.31
C VAL A 105 3.53 16.11 -15.43
N ASP A 106 3.91 17.35 -15.76
CA ASP A 106 3.22 18.18 -16.75
C ASP A 106 4.15 18.47 -17.95
N PRO A 107 3.74 18.10 -19.18
CA PRO A 107 4.51 18.36 -20.38
C PRO A 107 4.90 19.83 -20.63
N VAL A 108 4.04 20.77 -20.24
CA VAL A 108 4.30 22.21 -20.41
C VAL A 108 5.39 22.65 -19.44
N ILE A 109 5.31 22.21 -18.18
CA ILE A 109 6.30 22.55 -17.16
C ILE A 109 7.68 22.01 -17.54
N VAL A 110 7.75 20.77 -18.04
CA VAL A 110 9.03 20.20 -18.50
C VAL A 110 9.60 20.99 -19.67
N ALA A 111 8.76 21.34 -20.66
CA ALA A 111 9.19 22.11 -21.84
C ALA A 111 9.71 23.52 -21.48
N ASP A 112 9.10 24.17 -20.49
CA ASP A 112 9.53 25.49 -20.00
C ASP A 112 10.82 25.44 -19.16
N ASN A 113 11.26 24.25 -18.73
CA ASN A 113 12.37 24.07 -17.78
C ASN A 113 13.44 23.05 -18.25
N LEU A 114 13.65 22.88 -19.57
CA LEU A 114 14.55 21.85 -20.12
C LEU A 114 15.99 21.87 -19.55
N ASP A 115 16.55 23.06 -19.30
CA ASP A 115 17.91 23.18 -18.72
C ASP A 115 17.97 22.66 -17.29
N GLU A 116 16.89 22.79 -16.52
CA GLU A 116 16.81 22.28 -15.16
C GLU A 116 16.59 20.76 -15.17
N PHE A 117 15.71 20.26 -16.04
CA PHE A 117 15.52 18.82 -16.24
C PHE A 117 16.78 18.11 -16.72
N ARG A 118 17.60 18.77 -17.56
CA ARG A 118 18.94 18.25 -17.93
C ARG A 118 19.82 18.03 -16.71
N LYS A 119 19.93 19.02 -15.81
CA LYS A 119 20.73 18.89 -14.58
C LYS A 119 20.19 17.80 -13.67
N ILE A 120 18.86 17.75 -13.49
CA ILE A 120 18.20 16.70 -12.71
C ILE A 120 18.58 15.32 -13.27
N ALA A 121 18.50 15.13 -14.58
CA ALA A 121 18.87 13.87 -15.23
C ALA A 121 20.36 13.51 -15.03
N GLU A 122 21.26 14.48 -15.19
CA GLU A 122 22.70 14.29 -14.97
C GLU A 122 23.03 13.89 -13.52
N GLU A 123 22.41 14.56 -12.54
CA GLU A 123 22.63 14.34 -11.10
C GLU A 123 22.01 13.02 -10.58
N ASN A 124 21.06 12.44 -11.33
CA ASN A 124 20.27 11.27 -10.94
C ASN A 124 20.46 10.06 -11.88
N SER A 125 21.56 9.99 -12.62
CA SER A 125 21.87 8.87 -13.54
C SER A 125 21.78 7.48 -12.87
N GLU A 126 22.25 7.38 -11.61
CA GLU A 126 22.17 6.17 -10.79
C GLU A 126 20.73 5.66 -10.60
N VAL A 127 19.75 6.56 -10.49
CA VAL A 127 18.33 6.19 -10.35
C VAL A 127 17.86 5.41 -11.57
N PHE A 128 18.26 5.83 -12.78
CA PHE A 128 17.88 5.18 -14.04
C PHE A 128 18.48 3.79 -14.15
N GLU A 129 19.75 3.63 -13.79
CA GLU A 129 20.43 2.33 -13.80
C GLU A 129 19.76 1.35 -12.84
N LEU A 130 19.43 1.80 -11.63
CA LEU A 130 18.76 0.97 -10.62
C LEU A 130 17.33 0.59 -11.02
N THR A 131 16.56 1.51 -11.63
CA THR A 131 15.21 1.19 -12.11
C THR A 131 15.23 0.25 -13.31
N HIS A 132 16.19 0.42 -14.21
CA HIS A 132 16.40 -0.49 -15.33
C HIS A 132 16.81 -1.89 -14.86
N LEU A 133 17.74 -1.95 -13.88
CA LEU A 133 18.10 -3.19 -13.21
C LEU A 133 16.88 -3.85 -12.60
N ALA A 134 16.08 -3.13 -11.80
CA ALA A 134 14.87 -3.65 -11.17
C ALA A 134 13.90 -4.29 -12.17
N ARG A 135 13.71 -3.68 -13.34
CA ARG A 135 12.87 -4.24 -14.42
C ARG A 135 13.40 -5.57 -14.97
N SER A 136 14.71 -5.77 -14.96
CA SER A 136 15.34 -7.02 -15.43
C SER A 136 15.27 -8.18 -14.41
N LEU A 137 14.99 -7.88 -13.14
CA LEU A 137 14.95 -8.85 -12.06
C LEU A 137 13.60 -9.60 -11.99
N LYS A 138 13.64 -10.89 -11.63
CA LYS A 138 12.47 -11.79 -11.73
C LYS A 138 11.58 -11.76 -10.49
N GLY A 139 12.19 -11.65 -9.31
CA GLY A 139 11.51 -11.70 -8.02
C GLY A 139 11.34 -10.33 -7.38
N ALA A 140 10.54 -10.28 -6.32
CA ALA A 140 10.31 -9.07 -5.54
C ALA A 140 9.91 -9.47 -4.10
N ASP A 141 10.85 -9.41 -3.18
CA ASP A 141 10.60 -9.53 -1.73
C ASP A 141 10.84 -8.18 -1.07
N TRP A 142 9.75 -7.51 -0.71
CA TRP A 142 9.79 -6.23 -0.01
C TRP A 142 10.13 -6.36 1.49
N GLY A 143 10.29 -7.60 1.99
CA GLY A 143 10.57 -7.91 3.38
C GLY A 143 9.34 -7.98 4.28
N TYR A 144 8.13 -7.88 3.71
CA TYR A 144 6.90 -7.94 4.50
C TYR A 144 6.64 -9.35 5.01
N ARG A 145 6.25 -9.44 6.29
CA ARG A 145 5.86 -10.70 6.93
C ARG A 145 4.50 -10.51 7.57
N LEU A 146 3.53 -11.30 7.12
CA LEU A 146 2.15 -11.24 7.60
C LEU A 146 2.08 -11.83 9.02
N ARG A 147 1.68 -10.98 9.96
CA ARG A 147 1.50 -11.32 11.38
C ARG A 147 0.14 -10.84 11.85
N SER A 148 -0.46 -11.58 12.79
CA SER A 148 -1.73 -11.19 13.40
C SER A 148 -1.46 -10.19 14.53
N PRO A 149 -2.21 -9.08 14.64
CA PRO A 149 -3.25 -8.63 13.71
C PRO A 149 -2.65 -7.97 12.44
N THR A 150 -3.16 -8.34 11.26
CA THR A 150 -2.59 -7.91 9.96
C THR A 150 -2.71 -6.41 9.70
N ILE A 151 -3.68 -5.74 10.32
CA ILE A 151 -3.88 -4.29 10.27
C ILE A 151 -2.66 -3.49 10.77
N ASN A 152 -1.78 -4.11 11.56
CA ASN A 152 -0.60 -3.46 12.14
C ASN A 152 0.67 -3.64 11.28
N VAL A 153 0.60 -4.30 10.12
CA VAL A 153 1.76 -4.45 9.24
C VAL A 153 2.07 -3.11 8.59
N VAL A 154 3.26 -2.57 8.88
CA VAL A 154 3.73 -1.29 8.32
C VAL A 154 4.32 -1.53 6.92
N LEU A 155 4.01 -0.63 6.00
CA LEU A 155 4.43 -0.68 4.60
C LEU A 155 5.23 0.60 4.26
N PRO A 156 6.44 0.78 4.81
CA PRO A 156 7.16 2.05 4.75
C PRO A 156 7.51 2.46 3.32
N ASP A 157 7.81 1.51 2.45
CA ASP A 157 8.29 1.79 1.09
C ASP A 157 7.18 2.34 0.17
N LEU A 158 5.90 2.25 0.55
CA LEU A 158 4.78 2.69 -0.30
C LEU A 158 4.83 4.18 -0.63
N SER A 159 5.27 5.01 0.32
CA SER A 159 5.33 6.46 0.12
C SER A 159 6.40 6.89 -0.87
N GLU A 160 7.41 6.05 -1.10
CA GLU A 160 8.59 6.38 -1.92
C GLU A 160 8.40 5.97 -3.39
N GLN A 161 7.63 4.91 -3.66
CA GLN A 161 7.47 4.38 -5.02
C GLN A 161 6.65 5.29 -5.95
N ARG A 162 5.68 6.03 -5.41
CA ARG A 162 4.88 6.97 -6.22
C ARG A 162 5.70 8.19 -6.66
N PRO A 163 6.49 8.85 -5.79
CA PRO A 163 7.47 9.85 -6.21
C PRO A 163 8.47 9.32 -7.25
N LEU A 164 9.00 8.11 -7.07
CA LEU A 164 9.90 7.49 -8.05
C LEU A 164 9.23 7.35 -9.43
N ALA A 165 7.98 6.88 -9.49
CA ALA A 165 7.26 6.80 -10.76
C ALA A 165 7.02 8.17 -11.41
N ARG A 166 6.68 9.20 -10.63
CA ARG A 166 6.54 10.58 -11.13
C ARG A 166 7.85 11.12 -11.68
N PHE A 167 8.95 10.86 -10.97
CA PHE A 167 10.29 11.20 -11.42
C PHE A 167 10.60 10.60 -12.78
N LEU A 168 10.41 9.28 -12.94
CA LEU A 168 10.63 8.59 -14.21
C LEU A 168 9.73 9.12 -15.34
N CYS A 169 8.45 9.39 -15.07
CA CYS A 169 7.55 9.98 -16.07
C CYS A 169 7.97 11.39 -16.48
N SER A 170 8.39 12.24 -15.54
CA SER A 170 8.88 13.58 -15.86
C SER A 170 10.18 13.53 -16.68
N MET A 171 11.07 12.58 -16.40
CA MET A 171 12.27 12.34 -17.24
C MET A 171 11.90 11.79 -18.62
N ALA A 172 10.89 10.94 -18.74
CA ALA A 172 10.40 10.48 -20.04
C ALA A 172 9.90 11.65 -20.90
N ILE A 173 9.15 12.57 -20.31
CA ILE A 173 8.71 13.80 -20.99
C ILE A 173 9.92 14.64 -21.42
N TYR A 174 10.92 14.79 -20.55
CA TYR A 174 12.15 15.53 -20.87
C TYR A 174 12.85 14.93 -22.10
N HIS A 175 13.10 13.61 -22.08
CA HIS A 175 13.73 12.91 -23.20
C HIS A 175 12.96 13.10 -24.51
N HIS A 176 11.64 12.94 -24.47
CA HIS A 176 10.76 13.19 -25.62
C HIS A 176 10.88 14.64 -26.14
N LYS A 177 10.85 15.64 -25.25
CA LYS A 177 10.99 17.06 -25.65
C LYS A 177 12.37 17.40 -26.20
N THR A 178 13.40 16.65 -25.85
CA THR A 178 14.73 16.77 -26.44
C THR A 178 14.93 15.92 -27.71
N GLY A 179 13.91 15.19 -28.15
CA GLY A 179 13.92 14.36 -29.35
C GLY A 179 14.47 12.94 -29.15
N ASP A 180 14.76 12.52 -27.91
CA ASP A 180 15.20 11.17 -27.58
C ASP A 180 14.00 10.29 -27.17
N ASP A 181 13.18 9.94 -28.17
CA ASP A 181 11.96 9.18 -27.94
C ASP A 181 12.26 7.74 -27.48
N THR A 182 13.42 7.20 -27.84
CA THR A 182 13.88 5.89 -27.36
C THR A 182 14.08 5.89 -25.85
N ALA A 183 14.83 6.85 -25.31
CA ALA A 183 15.01 6.98 -23.87
C ALA A 183 13.68 7.27 -23.15
N ALA A 184 12.81 8.09 -23.75
CA ALA A 184 11.49 8.37 -23.20
C ALA A 184 10.67 7.09 -23.01
N ILE A 185 10.61 6.22 -24.02
CA ILE A 185 9.88 4.95 -23.95
C ILE A 185 10.50 4.01 -22.92
N GLU A 186 11.83 3.91 -22.84
CA GLU A 186 12.48 3.06 -21.83
C GLU A 186 12.19 3.54 -20.40
N MET A 187 12.17 4.86 -20.15
CA MET A 187 11.76 5.43 -18.85
C MET A 187 10.31 5.10 -18.49
N LEU A 188 9.38 5.13 -19.46
CA LEU A 188 7.99 4.75 -19.21
C LEU A 188 7.85 3.27 -18.89
N ARG A 189 8.65 2.41 -19.52
CA ARG A 189 8.69 0.97 -19.21
C ARG A 189 9.27 0.70 -17.82
N ASP A 190 10.31 1.44 -17.43
CA ASP A 190 10.85 1.39 -16.06
C ASP A 190 9.77 1.81 -15.05
N ALA A 191 9.03 2.90 -15.32
CA ALA A 191 7.94 3.36 -14.48
C ALA A 191 6.78 2.35 -14.36
N LEU A 192 6.40 1.69 -15.47
CA LEU A 192 5.42 0.58 -15.44
C LEU A 192 5.92 -0.60 -14.60
N ALA A 193 7.22 -0.92 -14.69
CA ALA A 193 7.81 -1.99 -13.90
C ALA A 193 7.67 -1.72 -12.39
N VAL A 194 7.84 -0.46 -11.93
CA VAL A 194 7.59 -0.08 -10.53
C VAL A 194 6.18 -0.51 -10.07
N GLY A 195 5.15 -0.18 -10.85
CA GLY A 195 3.77 -0.56 -10.57
C GLY A 195 3.56 -2.08 -10.53
N ARG A 196 4.06 -2.80 -11.55
CA ARG A 196 3.92 -4.27 -11.63
C ARG A 196 4.65 -5.00 -10.51
N ILE A 197 5.85 -4.57 -10.16
CA ILE A 197 6.62 -5.14 -9.05
C ILE A 197 5.85 -4.95 -7.73
N ARG A 198 5.13 -3.82 -7.59
CA ARG A 198 4.33 -3.54 -6.40
C ARG A 198 3.08 -4.44 -6.27
N ARG A 199 2.42 -4.77 -7.38
CA ARG A 199 1.28 -5.71 -7.43
C ARG A 199 1.61 -7.12 -6.94
N LYS A 200 2.89 -7.50 -6.90
CA LYS A 200 3.32 -8.82 -6.38
C LYS A 200 3.19 -8.95 -4.85
N THR A 201 2.75 -7.90 -4.15
CA THR A 201 2.61 -7.93 -2.68
C THR A 201 1.16 -8.24 -2.26
N PRO A 202 0.93 -8.96 -1.14
CA PRO A 202 -0.40 -9.46 -0.76
C PRO A 202 -1.29 -8.41 -0.06
N PHE A 203 -1.06 -7.11 -0.29
CA PHE A 203 -1.76 -6.03 0.41
C PHE A 203 -2.60 -5.19 -0.56
N LEU A 204 -3.89 -5.02 -0.25
CA LEU A 204 -4.80 -4.18 -1.04
C LEU A 204 -4.27 -2.74 -1.22
N ILE A 205 -3.64 -2.17 -0.19
CA ILE A 205 -3.07 -0.81 -0.28
C ILE A 205 -1.94 -0.77 -1.31
N SER A 206 -1.13 -1.82 -1.43
CA SER A 206 -0.09 -1.89 -2.47
C SER A 206 -0.68 -1.92 -3.87
N ASP A 207 -1.78 -2.64 -4.09
CA ASP A 207 -2.48 -2.64 -5.38
C ASP A 207 -3.03 -1.25 -5.73
N LEU A 208 -3.60 -0.53 -4.76
CA LEU A 208 -4.08 0.84 -4.98
C LEU A 208 -2.94 1.80 -5.37
N VAL A 209 -1.76 1.64 -4.77
CA VAL A 209 -0.57 2.42 -5.14
C VAL A 209 -0.08 2.01 -6.53
N ALA A 210 -0.07 0.72 -6.87
CA ALA A 210 0.29 0.26 -8.20
C ALA A 210 -0.64 0.81 -9.29
N ILE A 211 -1.95 0.78 -9.07
CA ILE A 211 -2.95 1.39 -9.97
C ILE A 211 -2.69 2.89 -10.13
N SER A 212 -2.35 3.58 -9.05
CA SER A 212 -2.04 5.02 -9.10
C SER A 212 -0.78 5.30 -9.93
N ILE A 213 0.25 4.45 -9.83
CA ILE A 213 1.47 4.53 -10.64
C ILE A 213 1.14 4.31 -12.11
N GLU A 214 0.40 3.25 -12.44
CA GLU A 214 0.00 2.96 -13.82
C GLU A 214 -0.85 4.07 -14.42
N ALA A 215 -1.75 4.69 -13.65
CA ALA A 215 -2.53 5.84 -14.12
C ALA A 215 -1.64 7.04 -14.48
N ILE A 216 -0.58 7.31 -13.71
CA ILE A 216 0.40 8.36 -14.02
C ILE A 216 1.13 8.02 -15.32
N VAL A 217 1.57 6.77 -15.48
CA VAL A 217 2.30 6.34 -16.68
C VAL A 217 1.39 6.39 -17.92
N SER A 218 0.17 5.87 -17.85
CA SER A 218 -0.80 5.93 -18.94
C SER A 218 -1.10 7.37 -19.37
N SER A 219 -1.33 8.27 -18.42
CA SER A 219 -1.53 9.70 -18.73
C SER A 219 -0.31 10.33 -19.39
N THR A 220 0.91 9.92 -19.01
CA THR A 220 2.15 10.40 -19.63
C THR A 220 2.30 9.86 -21.05
N ILE A 221 2.00 8.58 -21.28
CA ILE A 221 1.99 7.95 -22.60
C ILE A 221 1.01 8.67 -23.52
N GLU A 222 -0.21 8.95 -23.06
CA GLU A 222 -1.21 9.71 -23.83
C GLU A 222 -0.71 11.10 -24.25
N GLY A 223 0.08 11.76 -23.39
CA GLY A 223 0.67 13.06 -23.70
C GLY A 223 1.81 13.00 -24.71
N ILE A 224 2.62 11.94 -24.70
CA ILE A 224 3.80 11.78 -25.57
C ILE A 224 3.42 11.18 -26.94
N VAL A 225 2.43 10.27 -26.98
CA VAL A 225 2.11 9.48 -28.19
C VAL A 225 1.66 10.32 -29.39
N VAL A 226 1.13 11.52 -29.15
CA VAL A 226 0.61 12.40 -30.20
C VAL A 226 1.73 12.88 -31.14
N ASP A 227 2.91 13.15 -30.58
CA ASP A 227 4.05 13.74 -31.28
C ASP A 227 5.27 12.79 -31.33
N LEU A 228 5.08 11.50 -31.00
CA LEU A 228 6.16 10.52 -30.95
C LEU A 228 6.75 10.27 -32.35
N ASN A 229 8.08 10.39 -32.49
CA ASN A 229 8.77 10.08 -33.74
C ASN A 229 8.93 8.57 -33.87
N ILE A 230 8.07 7.97 -34.69
CA ILE A 230 8.11 6.55 -35.01
C ILE A 230 8.96 6.36 -36.25
N HIS A 231 9.95 5.48 -36.17
CA HIS A 231 10.71 5.08 -37.35
C HIS A 231 9.79 4.32 -38.32
N THR A 232 9.32 5.02 -39.35
CA THR A 232 8.63 4.44 -40.49
C THR A 232 9.66 4.20 -41.57
N ASP A 233 10.31 3.03 -41.64
CA ASP A 233 10.61 2.37 -42.92
C ASP A 233 11.38 1.06 -42.78
N GLY A 234 11.15 0.16 -43.76
CA GLY A 234 11.78 -1.15 -43.90
C GLY A 234 13.27 -1.12 -44.28
N SER A 235 13.97 -0.02 -44.02
CA SER A 235 15.42 0.07 -44.07
C SER A 235 15.99 -0.19 -42.68
N ASN A 236 16.75 -1.26 -42.50
CA ASN A 236 17.40 -1.62 -41.22
C ASN A 236 18.50 -0.64 -40.76
N THR A 237 18.56 0.57 -41.33
CA THR A 237 19.50 1.62 -40.95
C THR A 237 18.72 2.72 -40.24
N PRO A 238 18.98 2.95 -38.94
CA PRO A 238 18.41 4.08 -38.22
C PRO A 238 18.88 5.37 -38.89
N ASP A 239 17.96 6.18 -39.41
CA ASP A 239 18.28 7.49 -39.99
C ASP A 239 18.69 8.50 -38.90
N ALA A 240 18.24 8.28 -37.65
CA ALA A 240 18.72 8.94 -36.45
C ALA A 240 18.76 7.93 -35.27
N PRO A 241 19.74 8.02 -34.36
CA PRO A 241 19.85 7.14 -33.19
C PRO A 241 18.72 7.31 -32.15
N SER A 242 17.77 8.22 -32.37
CA SER A 242 16.76 8.63 -31.41
C SER A 242 15.32 8.17 -31.73
N ASP A 243 15.07 7.65 -32.93
CA ASP A 243 13.71 7.24 -33.34
C ASP A 243 13.28 5.91 -32.68
N VAL A 244 12.01 5.82 -32.26
CA VAL A 244 11.50 4.59 -31.62
C VAL A 244 11.21 3.52 -32.66
N GLY A 245 11.76 2.32 -32.43
CA GLY A 245 11.47 1.16 -33.24
C GLY A 245 10.05 0.63 -33.04
N ARG A 246 9.40 0.16 -34.12
CA ARG A 246 8.03 -0.42 -34.05
C ARG A 246 7.89 -1.57 -33.04
N GLU A 247 8.94 -2.37 -32.85
CA GLU A 247 8.94 -3.46 -31.88
C GLU A 247 8.94 -2.97 -30.42
N GLN A 248 9.57 -1.83 -30.12
CA GLN A 248 9.50 -1.21 -28.79
C GLN A 248 8.08 -0.73 -28.49
N ILE A 249 7.42 -0.11 -29.46
CA ILE A 249 6.02 0.33 -29.31
C ILE A 249 5.10 -0.88 -29.09
N LYS A 250 5.27 -1.96 -29.86
CA LYS A 250 4.52 -3.21 -29.63
C LYS A 250 4.78 -3.79 -28.24
N SER A 251 6.03 -3.78 -27.78
CA SER A 251 6.37 -4.22 -26.43
C SER A 251 5.68 -3.36 -25.38
N LEU A 252 5.69 -2.04 -25.53
CA LEU A 252 4.99 -1.12 -24.62
C LEU A 252 3.48 -1.38 -24.60
N ILE A 253 2.85 -1.59 -25.76
CA ILE A 253 1.43 -1.93 -25.85
C ILE A 253 1.14 -3.27 -25.16
N ALA A 254 1.95 -4.29 -25.42
CA ALA A 254 1.80 -5.61 -24.78
C ALA A 254 1.98 -5.53 -23.25
N GLU A 255 2.76 -4.56 -22.79
CA GLU A 255 2.99 -4.26 -21.40
C GLU A 255 1.79 -3.54 -20.74
N LEU A 256 1.00 -2.78 -21.49
CA LEU A 256 -0.19 -2.08 -20.97
C LEU A 256 -1.46 -2.96 -20.91
N LEU A 257 -1.48 -4.09 -21.62
CA LEU A 257 -2.62 -5.02 -21.71
C LEU A 257 -2.53 -6.12 -20.66
#